data_AF-A0AAW8THD0-F1
#
_entry.id   AF-A0AAW8THD0-F1
#
_cell.length_a   1.000
_cell.length_b   1.000
_cell.length_c   1.000
_cell.angle_alpha   90.00
_cell.angle_beta   90.00
_cell.angle_gamma   90.00
#
_symmetry.space_group_name_H-M   'P 1'
#
loop_
_entity.id
_entity.type
_entity.pdbx_description
1 polymer ?
#
loop_
_entity_poly.entity_id
_entity_poly.type
_entity_poly.pdbx_seq_one_letter_code
_entity_poly.pdbx_strand_id
1 'polypeptide(L)' 'MNEIKTAFEMNPLFTIGCLLFMIGISVFCFGKKFFLFRLFFGDRSMFSQIFWGLIFSGIGLLLILFFKQF' A
#
# COMPACT_ATOMS: atom_id res chain seq x y z
N MET A 1 -9.22 0.28 22.04
CA MET A 1 -7.83 0.59 21.60
C MET A 1 -6.85 -0.55 21.88
N ASN A 2 -7.03 -1.31 22.97
CA ASN A 2 -6.17 -2.48 23.27
C ASN A 2 -6.35 -3.63 22.28
N GLU A 3 -7.55 -3.89 21.76
CA GLU A 3 -7.79 -4.94 20.75
C GLU A 3 -7.06 -4.69 19.42
N ILE A 4 -6.95 -3.43 19.00
CA ILE A 4 -6.19 -3.06 17.80
C ILE A 4 -4.70 -3.32 18.02
N LYS A 5 -4.22 -3.05 19.25
CA LYS A 5 -2.83 -3.32 19.66
C LYS A 5 -2.53 -4.82 19.68
N THR A 6 -3.40 -5.64 20.26
CA THR A 6 -3.22 -7.10 20.27
C THR A 6 -3.36 -7.71 18.88
N ALA A 7 -4.27 -7.23 18.03
CA ALA A 7 -4.33 -7.65 16.63
C ALA A 7 -3.05 -7.30 15.85
N PHE A 8 -2.43 -6.15 16.15
CA PHE A 8 -1.14 -5.72 15.59
C PHE A 8 0.03 -6.56 16.10
N GLU A 9 0.06 -6.89 17.39
CA GLU A 9 1.13 -7.69 18.00
C GLU A 9 1.06 -9.16 17.57
N MET A 10 -0.14 -9.69 17.36
CA MET A 10 -0.32 -11.07 16.92
C MET A 10 0.10 -11.26 15.46
N ASN A 11 -0.17 -10.30 14.57
CA ASN A 11 0.06 -10.45 13.12
C ASN A 11 0.57 -9.17 12.44
N PRO A 12 1.74 -8.64 12.85
CA PRO A 12 2.27 -7.37 12.35
C PRO A 12 2.51 -7.38 10.84
N LEU A 13 2.91 -8.53 10.27
CA LEU A 13 3.13 -8.67 8.82
C LEU A 13 1.85 -8.49 8.00
N PHE A 14 0.73 -9.04 8.47
CA PHE A 14 -0.56 -8.90 7.78
C PHE A 14 -1.00 -7.43 7.76
N THR A 15 -0.86 -6.74 8.89
CA THR A 15 -1.23 -5.33 8.97
C THR A 15 -0.34 -4.44 8.12
N ILE A 16 0.97 -4.70 8.09
CA ILE A 16 1.91 -4.02 7.20
C ILE A 16 1.54 -4.27 5.73
N GLY A 17 1.21 -5.51 5.36
CA GLY A 17 0.76 -5.87 4.00
C GLY A 17 -0.50 -5.12 3.58
N CYS A 18 -1.52 -5.05 4.46
CA CYS A 18 -2.74 -4.28 4.23
C CYS A 18 -2.46 -2.77 4.05
N LEU A 19 -1.59 -2.18 4.86
CA LEU A 19 -1.22 -0.77 4.73
C LEU A 19 -0.49 -0.50 3.40
N LEU A 20 0.47 -1.35 3.04
CA LEU A 20 1.19 -1.26 1.76
C LEU A 20 0.26 -1.39 0.57
N PHE A 21 -0.72 -2.29 0.64
CA PHE A 21 -1.73 -2.47 -0.39
C PHE A 21 -2.61 -1.23 -0.57
N MET A 22 -3.09 -0.66 0.54
CA MET A 22 -3.91 0.56 0.53
C MET A 22 -3.14 1.76 -0.04
N ILE A 23 -1.86 1.90 0.31
CA ILE A 23 -0.98 2.94 -0.25
C ILE A 23 -0.77 2.71 -1.75
N GLY A 24 -0.51 1.46 -2.17
CA GLY A 24 -0.33 1.10 -3.58
C GLY A 24 -1.56 1.41 -4.44
N ILE A 25 -2.75 1.05 -3.98
CA ILE A 25 -4.02 1.39 -4.66
C ILE A 25 -4.22 2.90 -4.70
N SER A 26 -3.92 3.61 -3.62
CA SER A 26 -4.05 5.07 -3.58
C SER A 26 -3.14 5.74 -4.62
N VAL A 27 -1.90 5.28 -4.75
CA VAL A 27 -0.97 5.75 -5.80
C VAL A 27 -1.50 5.40 -7.19
N PHE A 28 -2.05 4.19 -7.37
CA PHE A 28 -2.57 3.71 -8.65
C PHE A 28 -3.81 4.49 -9.13
N CYS A 29 -4.82 4.66 -8.26
CA CYS A 29 -6.07 5.34 -8.61
C CYS A 29 -5.95 6.87 -8.61
N PHE A 30 -5.12 7.44 -7.74
CA PHE A 30 -5.12 8.87 -7.46
C PHE A 30 -3.79 9.59 -7.73
N GLY A 31 -2.77 8.92 -8.26
CA GLY A 31 -1.41 9.48 -8.38
C GLY A 31 -1.32 10.89 -8.99
N LYS A 32 -2.17 11.20 -9.99
CA LYS A 32 -2.20 12.52 -10.64
C LYS A 32 -3.30 13.46 -10.12
N LYS A 33 -4.31 12.93 -9.42
CA LYS A 33 -5.45 13.70 -8.89
C LYS A 33 -5.22 14.20 -7.45
N PHE A 34 -4.41 13.52 -6.66
CA PHE A 34 -4.12 13.92 -5.28
C PHE A 34 -2.92 14.86 -5.20
N PHE A 35 -3.17 16.07 -4.69
CA PHE A 35 -2.18 17.12 -4.51
C PHE A 35 -0.96 16.67 -3.68
N LEU A 36 -1.17 15.85 -2.64
CA LEU A 36 -0.10 15.29 -1.79
C LEU A 36 0.87 14.38 -2.57
N PHE A 37 0.38 13.54 -3.49
CA PHE A 37 1.25 12.67 -4.29
C PHE A 37 2.06 13.46 -5.32
N ARG A 38 1.47 14.53 -5.88
CA ARG A 38 2.18 15.46 -6.77
C ARG A 38 3.31 16.20 -6.04
N LEU A 39 3.11 16.51 -4.76
CA LEU A 39 4.09 17.21 -3.91
C LEU A 39 5.24 16.29 -3.49
N PHE A 40 4.99 14.99 -3.22
CA PHE A 40 6.02 14.02 -2.82
C PHE A 40 6.80 13.39 -3.98
N PHE A 41 6.14 13.08 -5.11
CA PHE A 41 6.79 12.39 -6.23
C PHE A 41 7.26 13.33 -7.35
N GLY A 42 6.83 14.61 -7.33
CA GLY A 42 7.03 15.55 -8.43
C GLY A 42 6.12 15.25 -9.63
N ASP A 43 6.18 16.06 -10.69
CA ASP A 43 5.47 15.84 -11.97
C ASP A 43 6.05 14.62 -12.72
N ARG A 44 5.98 13.43 -12.12
CA ARG A 44 6.27 12.16 -12.79
C ARG A 44 5.15 11.83 -13.76
N SER A 45 5.50 11.15 -14.85
CA SER A 45 4.51 10.70 -15.83
C SER A 45 3.45 9.84 -15.14
N MET A 46 2.20 10.01 -15.58
CA MET A 46 1.06 9.24 -15.07
C MET A 46 1.30 7.73 -15.20
N PHE A 47 2.02 7.31 -16.25
CA PHE A 47 2.47 5.94 -16.46
C PHE A 47 3.43 5.44 -15.37
N SER A 48 4.38 6.28 -14.92
CA SER A 48 5.29 5.92 -13.84
C SER A 48 4.54 5.71 -12.53
N GLN A 49 3.56 6.56 -12.21
CA GLN A 49 2.75 6.43 -10.99
C GLN A 49 1.87 5.17 -11.02
N ILE A 50 1.25 4.85 -12.15
CA ILE A 50 0.49 3.61 -12.34
C ILE A 50 1.41 2.39 -12.18
N PHE A 51 2.60 2.42 -12.79
CA PHE A 51 3.58 1.33 -12.68
C PHE A 51 4.04 1.11 -11.24
N TRP A 52 4.41 2.18 -10.53
CA TRP A 52 4.81 2.09 -9.11
C TRP A 52 3.65 1.69 -8.20
N GLY A 53 2.45 2.23 -8.41
CA GLY A 53 1.26 1.83 -7.65
C GLY A 53 0.90 0.35 -7.83
N LEU A 54 1.09 -0.19 -9.04
CA LEU A 54 0.89 -1.61 -9.33
C LEU A 54 1.96 -2.47 -8.65
N ILE A 55 3.22 -2.04 -8.62
CA ILE A 55 4.29 -2.72 -7.87
C ILE A 55 4.00 -2.72 -6.36
N PHE A 56 3.67 -1.56 -5.78
CA PHE A 56 3.39 -1.45 -4.34
C PHE A 56 2.15 -2.26 -3.92
N SER A 57 1.08 -2.22 -4.71
CA SER A 57 -0.10 -3.04 -4.45
C SER A 57 0.18 -4.53 -4.64
N GLY A 58 0.95 -4.94 -5.65
CA GLY A 58 1.38 -6.32 -5.85
C GLY A 58 2.20 -6.86 -4.67
N ILE A 59 3.14 -6.06 -4.14
CA ILE A 59 3.96 -6.42 -2.98
C ILE A 59 3.08 -6.56 -1.72
N GLY A 60 2.18 -5.61 -1.49
CA GLY A 60 1.24 -5.68 -0.35
C GLY A 60 0.34 -6.90 -0.42
N LEU A 61 -0.16 -7.24 -1.61
CA LEU A 61 -1.02 -8.40 -1.83
C LEU A 61 -0.24 -9.73 -1.67
N LEU A 62 1.01 -9.80 -2.14
CA LEU A 62 1.89 -10.95 -1.91
C LEU A 62 2.17 -11.19 -0.42
N LEU A 63 2.43 -10.13 0.35
CA LEU A 63 2.61 -10.20 1.81
C LEU A 63 1.36 -10.73 2.51
N ILE A 64 0.17 -10.27 2.09
CA ILE A 64 -1.11 -10.75 2.61
C ILE A 64 -1.34 -12.23 2.27
N LEU A 65 -1.06 -12.64 1.03
CA LEU A 65 -1.23 -14.03 0.58
C LEU A 65 -0.27 -14.99 1.30
N PHE A 66 1.00 -14.59 1.42
CA PHE A 66 2.01 -15.39 2.13
C PHE A 66 1.62 -15.61 3.59
N PHE A 67 1.06 -14.58 4.24
CA PHE A 67 0.56 -14.69 5.61
C PHE A 67 -0.71 -15.54 5.71
N LYS A 68 -1.68 -15.42 4.79
CA LYS A 68 -2.93 -16.21 4.81
C LYS A 68 -2.70 -17.72 4.65
N GLN A 69 -1.57 -18.11 4.05
CA GLN A 69 -1.23 -19.50 3.77
C GLN A 69 -0.48 -20.20 4.94
N PHE A 70 -0.14 -19.45 6.00
CA PHE A 70 0.46 -19.94 7.25
C PHE A 70 -0.57 -19.95 8.38
#